data_AF-A0A534VBL6-F1
#
_entry.id   AF-A0A534VBL6-F1
#
_cell.length_a   1.000
_cell.length_b   1.000
_cell.length_c   1.000
_cell.angle_alpha   90.00
_cell.angle_beta   90.00
_cell.angle_gamma   90.00
#
_symmetry.space_group_name_H-M   'P 1'
#
loop_
_entity.id
_entity.type
_entity.pdbx_description
1 polymer ?
#
loop_
_entity_poly.entity_id
_entity_poly.type
_entity_poly.pdbx_seq_one_letter_code
_entity_poly.pdbx_strand_id
1 'polypeptide(L)'
;MKTSMLAILISASLLASAWCQTAQPKTAAELAKYLGPDRERLLYEGAKKEGKIVWYTSLTVYKEMAKFFEAKYPGISVELYRAPAVNLASRILSEAQAKRYIVDAIETTPGSLMLVRDNKLLLPYTSPHLADYPEG
;
A
#
# COMPACT_ATOMS: atom_id res chain seq x y z
N MET A 1 -4.34 13.89 67.51
CA MET A 1 -3.50 14.80 66.71
C MET A 1 -2.11 14.19 66.55
N LYS A 2 -1.76 13.72 65.36
CA LYS A 2 -0.44 13.77 64.71
C LYS A 2 -0.43 12.88 63.46
N THR A 3 -0.57 13.56 62.32
CA THR A 3 0.04 13.30 61.01
C THR A 3 -0.28 12.01 60.24
N SER A 4 -1.39 12.07 59.48
CA SER A 4 -1.41 11.66 58.07
C SER A 4 -0.44 12.53 57.26
N MET A 5 0.37 11.96 56.36
CA MET A 5 0.83 12.58 55.09
C MET A 5 1.96 11.75 54.43
N LEU A 6 1.71 10.48 54.09
CA LEU A 6 2.64 9.76 53.20
C LEU A 6 1.94 8.64 52.40
N ALA A 7 0.90 9.00 51.65
CA ALA A 7 0.22 8.03 50.78
C ALA A 7 -0.33 8.64 49.48
N ILE A 8 0.19 9.80 49.05
CA ILE A 8 -0.28 10.48 47.84
C ILE A 8 0.93 11.00 47.06
N LEU A 9 1.73 10.11 46.47
CA LEU A 9 2.78 10.51 45.53
C LEU A 9 3.26 9.39 44.58
N ILE A 10 2.43 8.35 44.34
CA ILE A 10 2.73 7.30 43.35
C ILE A 10 1.63 7.20 42.26
N SER A 11 0.58 8.01 42.33
CA SER A 11 -0.60 7.85 41.47
C SER A 11 -0.62 8.72 40.20
N ALA A 12 0.46 9.43 39.86
CA ALA A 12 0.45 10.46 38.80
C ALA A 12 1.25 10.12 37.53
N SER A 13 1.87 8.93 37.43
CA SER A 13 2.80 8.59 36.33
C SER A 13 2.27 7.57 35.31
N LEU A 14 0.95 7.39 35.19
CA LEU A 14 0.35 6.45 34.22
C LEU A 14 -0.38 7.11 33.03
N LEU A 15 -0.34 8.44 32.88
CA LEU A 15 -1.01 9.12 31.76
C LEU A 15 -0.09 9.49 30.57
N ALA A 16 1.19 9.12 30.60
CA ALA A 16 2.14 9.48 29.52
C ALA A 16 2.15 8.50 28.33
N SER A 17 1.41 7.38 28.39
CA SER A 17 1.26 6.45 27.27
C SER A 17 -0.08 6.58 26.56
N ALA A 18 -0.60 7.81 26.42
CA ALA A 18 -1.45 8.14 25.28
C ALA A 18 -0.56 8.32 24.03
N TRP A 19 0.22 7.28 23.71
CA TRP A 19 0.70 7.12 22.35
C TRP A 19 -0.55 7.11 21.48
N CYS A 20 -0.59 8.01 20.51
CA CYS A 20 -1.63 8.08 19.51
C CYS A 20 -1.79 6.68 18.89
N GLN A 21 -2.72 5.87 19.39
CA GLN A 21 -3.09 4.61 18.77
C GLN A 21 -3.94 5.00 17.57
N THR A 22 -3.27 5.36 16.47
CA THR A 22 -3.93 5.44 15.18
C THR A 22 -4.57 4.07 14.94
N ALA A 23 -5.90 4.04 14.80
CA ALA A 23 -6.63 2.81 14.58
C ALA A 23 -6.00 2.05 13.39
N GLN A 24 -5.67 0.78 13.61
CA GLN A 24 -5.04 -0.05 12.59
C GLN A 24 -6.03 -0.25 11.44
N PRO A 25 -5.64 0.01 10.19
CA PRO A 25 -6.50 -0.21 9.03
C PRO A 25 -6.82 -1.71 8.89
N LYS A 26 -8.10 -2.05 8.77
CA LYS A 26 -8.59 -3.45 8.73
C LYS A 26 -9.03 -3.90 7.35
N THR A 27 -9.26 -2.96 6.43
CA THR A 27 -9.66 -3.25 5.04
C THR A 27 -8.62 -2.76 4.05
N ALA A 28 -8.59 -3.34 2.85
CA ALA A 28 -7.72 -2.86 1.77
C ALA A 28 -7.96 -1.38 1.44
N ALA A 29 -9.23 -0.92 1.49
CA ALA A 29 -9.58 0.48 1.26
C ALA A 29 -9.08 1.42 2.36
N GLU A 30 -9.07 0.98 3.62
CA GLU A 30 -8.47 1.72 4.72
C GLU A 30 -6.94 1.75 4.60
N LEU A 31 -6.31 0.61 4.29
CA LEU A 31 -4.88 0.48 4.04
C LEU A 31 -4.39 1.39 2.91
N ALA A 32 -5.20 1.51 1.84
CA ALA A 32 -4.88 2.35 0.68
C ALA A 32 -4.91 3.85 0.98
N LYS A 33 -5.61 4.28 2.04
CA LYS A 33 -5.70 5.67 2.50
C LYS A 33 -4.84 5.96 3.73
N TYR A 34 -4.19 4.95 4.30
CA TYR A 34 -3.47 5.05 5.56
C TYR A 34 -2.17 5.84 5.39
N LEU A 35 -2.00 6.93 6.14
CA LEU A 35 -0.84 7.83 6.12
C LEU A 35 -0.17 7.95 7.49
N GLY A 36 -0.38 6.98 8.39
CA GLY A 36 0.24 6.99 9.72
C GLY A 36 1.78 6.88 9.66
N PRO A 37 2.49 7.30 10.71
CA PRO A 37 3.96 7.31 10.73
C PRO A 37 4.59 5.90 10.64
N ASP A 38 3.84 4.84 10.95
CA ASP A 38 4.27 3.44 10.85
C ASP A 38 3.79 2.75 9.55
N ARG A 39 3.25 3.51 8.60
CA ARG A 39 2.72 3.01 7.32
C ARG A 39 3.66 2.05 6.60
N GLU A 40 4.93 2.43 6.47
CA GLU A 40 5.92 1.63 5.71
C GLU A 40 6.14 0.26 6.35
N ARG A 41 6.33 0.24 7.69
CA ARG A 41 6.47 -1.01 8.45
C ARG A 41 5.23 -1.88 8.30
N LEU A 42 4.05 -1.29 8.46
CA LEU A 42 2.77 -1.99 8.38
C LEU A 42 2.58 -2.64 7.00
N LEU A 43 2.82 -1.90 5.92
CA LEU A 43 2.72 -2.42 4.55
C LEU A 43 3.73 -3.53 4.30
N TYR A 44 5.00 -3.32 4.67
CA TYR A 44 6.06 -4.29 4.42
C TYR A 44 5.82 -5.60 5.18
N GLU A 45 5.44 -5.54 6.46
CA GLU A 45 5.11 -6.74 7.24
C GLU A 45 3.93 -7.51 6.68
N GLY A 46 2.90 -6.82 6.16
CA GLY A 46 1.78 -7.43 5.47
C GLY A 46 2.21 -8.10 4.17
N ALA A 47 2.84 -7.35 3.28
CA ALA A 47 3.27 -7.84 1.97
C ALA A 47 4.31 -8.98 2.07
N LYS A 48 5.16 -8.99 3.10
CA LYS A 48 6.09 -10.09 3.37
C LYS A 48 5.38 -11.39 3.75
N LYS A 49 4.22 -11.33 4.42
CA LYS A 49 3.39 -12.52 4.70
C LYS A 49 2.76 -13.07 3.43
N GLU A 50 2.40 -12.19 2.49
CA GLU A 50 1.88 -12.56 1.16
C GLU A 50 2.99 -13.10 0.24
N GLY A 51 4.20 -12.56 0.36
CA GLY A 51 5.45 -13.07 -0.23
C GLY A 51 5.67 -12.69 -1.71
N LYS A 52 4.65 -12.18 -2.40
CA LYS A 52 4.77 -11.76 -3.80
C LYS A 52 3.78 -10.66 -4.19
N ILE A 53 4.11 -9.94 -5.25
CA ILE A 53 3.21 -9.05 -5.97
C ILE A 53 3.20 -9.43 -7.45
N VAL A 54 2.04 -9.36 -8.12
CA VAL A 54 1.91 -9.50 -9.56
C VAL A 54 1.82 -8.13 -10.20
N TRP A 55 2.84 -7.77 -10.99
CA TRP A 55 2.96 -6.46 -11.61
C TRP A 55 2.81 -6.54 -13.14
N TYR A 56 1.80 -5.85 -13.64
CA TYR A 56 1.55 -5.67 -15.07
C TYR A 56 2.05 -4.30 -15.51
N THR A 57 2.92 -4.25 -16.52
CA THR A 57 3.61 -3.01 -16.91
C THR A 57 3.86 -2.88 -18.42
N SER A 58 3.83 -1.65 -18.92
CA SER A 58 4.19 -1.33 -20.31
C SER A 58 5.64 -0.79 -20.46
N LEU A 59 6.29 -0.47 -19.33
CA LEU A 59 7.66 0.04 -19.27
C LEU A 59 8.66 -0.92 -19.94
N THR A 60 9.75 -0.33 -20.40
CA THR A 60 10.91 -1.05 -20.94
C THR A 60 11.91 -1.44 -19.85
N VAL A 61 12.05 -0.62 -18.79
CA VAL A 61 12.98 -0.81 -17.66
C VAL A 61 12.38 -1.63 -16.49
N TYR A 62 11.38 -2.45 -16.78
CA TYR A 62 10.59 -3.16 -15.78
C TYR A 62 11.40 -4.15 -14.93
N LYS A 63 12.41 -4.80 -15.52
CA LYS A 63 13.24 -5.79 -14.80
C LYS A 63 14.13 -5.13 -13.76
N GLU A 64 14.72 -3.99 -14.09
CA GLU A 64 15.55 -3.21 -13.19
C GLU A 64 14.70 -2.70 -12.02
N MET A 65 13.52 -2.16 -12.29
CA MET A 65 12.59 -1.70 -11.26
C MET A 65 12.18 -2.83 -10.30
N ALA A 66 11.86 -4.02 -10.84
CA ALA A 66 11.57 -5.20 -10.03
C ALA A 66 12.76 -5.58 -9.14
N LYS A 67 13.98 -5.63 -9.70
CA LYS A 67 15.20 -5.92 -8.92
C LYS A 67 15.44 -4.91 -7.81
N PHE A 68 15.25 -3.61 -8.08
CA PHE A 68 15.38 -2.58 -7.05
C PHE A 68 14.33 -2.74 -5.96
N PHE A 69 13.10 -3.08 -6.32
CA PHE A 69 12.03 -3.35 -5.36
C PHE A 69 12.35 -4.56 -4.48
N GLU A 70 12.72 -5.70 -5.07
CA GLU A 70 13.06 -6.93 -4.33
C GLU A 70 14.28 -6.75 -3.42
N ALA A 71 15.27 -5.96 -3.84
CA ALA A 71 16.42 -5.62 -3.02
C ALA A 71 16.05 -4.70 -1.84
N LYS A 72 15.15 -3.74 -2.06
CA LYS A 72 14.67 -2.83 -1.01
C LYS A 72 13.73 -3.53 -0.03
N TYR A 73 12.95 -4.50 -0.48
CA TYR A 73 11.95 -5.22 0.31
C TYR A 73 12.19 -6.74 0.28
N PRO A 74 13.21 -7.25 1.01
CA PRO A 74 13.54 -8.67 1.01
C PRO A 74 12.37 -9.55 1.48
N GLY A 75 12.17 -10.69 0.82
CA GLY A 75 11.07 -11.61 1.12
C GLY A 75 9.76 -11.31 0.38
N ILE A 76 9.77 -10.34 -0.54
CA ILE A 76 8.66 -10.06 -1.46
C ILE A 76 9.21 -10.18 -2.89
N SER A 77 8.73 -11.15 -3.67
CA SER A 77 9.09 -11.29 -5.09
C SER A 77 8.13 -10.55 -6.01
N VAL A 78 8.60 -10.15 -7.20
CA VAL A 78 7.76 -9.50 -8.22
C VAL A 78 7.52 -10.46 -9.39
N GLU A 79 6.28 -10.93 -9.53
CA GLU A 79 5.82 -11.68 -10.70
C GLU A 79 5.48 -10.70 -11.84
N LEU A 80 6.23 -10.76 -12.94
CA LEU A 80 6.18 -9.76 -14.00
C LEU A 80 5.36 -10.23 -15.21
N TYR A 81 4.47 -9.37 -15.68
CA TYR A 81 3.92 -9.46 -17.03
C TYR A 81 4.08 -8.14 -17.77
N ARG A 82 4.88 -8.16 -18.84
CA ARG A 82 5.15 -6.99 -19.67
C ARG A 82 4.48 -7.14 -21.03
N ALA A 83 3.67 -6.16 -21.41
CA ALA A 83 3.04 -6.09 -22.73
C ALA A 83 2.80 -4.63 -23.17
N PRO A 84 2.54 -4.36 -24.46
CA PRO A 84 2.09 -3.04 -24.90
C PRO A 84 0.82 -2.59 -24.16
N ALA A 85 0.67 -1.29 -23.95
CA ALA A 85 -0.39 -0.69 -23.12
C ALA A 85 -1.81 -1.17 -23.46
N VAL A 86 -2.15 -1.24 -24.76
CA VAL A 86 -3.46 -1.71 -25.24
C VAL A 86 -3.68 -3.18 -24.85
N ASN A 87 -2.67 -4.03 -25.04
CA ASN A 87 -2.76 -5.45 -24.72
C ASN A 87 -2.88 -5.70 -23.21
N LEU A 88 -2.25 -4.86 -22.38
CA LEU A 88 -2.43 -4.91 -20.92
C LEU A 88 -3.88 -4.64 -20.54
N ALA A 89 -4.46 -3.54 -21.03
CA ALA A 89 -5.83 -3.19 -20.71
C ALA A 89 -6.81 -4.28 -21.17
N SER A 90 -6.66 -4.80 -22.40
CA SER A 90 -7.47 -5.92 -22.88
C SER A 90 -7.35 -7.15 -21.99
N ARG A 91 -6.14 -7.53 -21.58
CA ARG A 91 -5.93 -8.67 -20.68
C ARG A 91 -6.62 -8.47 -19.33
N ILE A 92 -6.46 -7.32 -18.70
CA ILE A 92 -7.08 -7.00 -17.40
C ILE A 92 -8.60 -7.09 -17.49
N LEU A 93 -9.18 -6.54 -18.56
CA LEU A 93 -10.63 -6.61 -18.81
C LEU A 93 -11.10 -8.05 -19.01
N SER A 94 -10.37 -8.85 -19.79
CA SER A 94 -10.70 -10.27 -20.01
C SER A 94 -10.58 -11.10 -18.72
N GLU A 95 -9.55 -10.87 -17.91
CA GLU A 95 -9.37 -11.52 -16.60
C GLU A 95 -10.53 -11.16 -15.66
N ALA A 96 -10.89 -9.88 -15.57
CA ALA A 96 -12.00 -9.42 -14.76
C ALA A 96 -13.36 -9.97 -15.23
N GLN A 97 -13.59 -10.04 -16.55
CA GLN A 97 -14.80 -10.66 -17.12
C GLN A 97 -14.89 -12.15 -16.74
N ALA A 98 -13.76 -12.84 -16.68
CA ALA A 98 -13.66 -14.21 -16.20
C ALA A 98 -13.67 -14.33 -14.65
N LYS A 99 -13.91 -13.22 -13.93
CA LYS A 99 -13.85 -13.13 -12.46
C LYS A 99 -12.51 -13.57 -11.86
N ARG A 100 -11.42 -13.36 -12.60
CA ARG A 100 -10.05 -13.59 -12.16
C ARG A 100 -9.37 -12.24 -11.95
N TYR A 101 -9.01 -11.93 -10.71
CA TYR A 101 -8.30 -10.70 -10.36
C TYR A 101 -6.87 -11.08 -10.01
N ILE A 102 -6.01 -11.15 -11.02
CA ILE A 102 -4.66 -11.72 -10.90
C ILE A 102 -3.62 -10.64 -10.59
N VAL A 103 -3.78 -9.47 -11.22
CA VAL A 103 -2.84 -8.35 -11.09
C VAL A 103 -3.05 -7.61 -9.77
N ASP A 104 -1.94 -7.28 -9.10
CA ASP A 104 -1.95 -6.48 -7.87
C ASP A 104 -1.58 -5.02 -8.17
N ALA A 105 -0.65 -4.79 -9.10
CA ALA A 105 -0.19 -3.47 -9.51
C ALA A 105 -0.19 -3.31 -11.03
N ILE A 106 -0.63 -2.14 -11.50
CA ILE A 106 -0.68 -1.80 -12.93
C ILE A 106 0.12 -0.54 -13.17
N GLU A 107 1.04 -0.60 -14.11
CA GLU A 107 1.68 0.57 -14.73
C GLU A 107 1.38 0.53 -16.23
N THR A 108 0.93 1.64 -16.80
CA THR A 108 0.69 1.77 -18.25
C THR A 108 0.47 3.24 -18.62
N THR A 109 0.22 3.51 -19.91
CA THR A 109 -0.10 4.85 -20.40
C THR A 109 -1.45 5.35 -19.85
N PRO A 110 -1.64 6.69 -19.70
CA PRO A 110 -2.85 7.24 -19.10
C PRO A 110 -4.15 6.75 -19.73
N GLY A 111 -4.23 6.65 -21.06
CA GLY A 111 -5.43 6.19 -21.76
C GLY A 111 -5.81 4.74 -21.39
N SER A 112 -4.84 3.83 -21.36
CA SER A 112 -5.06 2.45 -20.95
C SER A 112 -5.42 2.34 -19.47
N LEU A 113 -4.81 3.15 -18.60
CA LEU A 113 -5.12 3.17 -17.18
C LEU A 113 -6.53 3.72 -16.91
N MET A 114 -6.94 4.77 -17.63
CA MET A 114 -8.30 5.32 -17.56
C MET A 114 -9.35 4.30 -17.97
N LEU A 115 -9.09 3.49 -19.02
CA LEU A 115 -10.00 2.42 -19.41
C LEU A 115 -10.22 1.40 -18.27
N VAL A 116 -9.15 0.99 -17.58
CA VAL A 116 -9.24 0.08 -16.42
C VAL A 116 -10.02 0.74 -15.26
N ARG A 117 -9.76 2.03 -15.00
CA ARG A 117 -10.48 2.82 -13.99
C ARG A 117 -11.98 2.92 -14.27
N ASP A 118 -12.34 3.22 -15.51
CA ASP A 118 -13.73 3.47 -15.91
C ASP A 118 -14.56 2.17 -15.82
N ASN A 119 -13.91 1.01 -15.97
CA ASN A 119 -14.46 -0.32 -15.68
C ASN A 119 -14.47 -0.71 -14.20
N LYS A 120 -14.13 0.21 -13.29
CA LYS A 120 -14.15 0.02 -11.82
C LYS A 120 -13.24 -1.10 -11.31
N LEU A 121 -12.12 -1.34 -12.00
CA LEU A 121 -11.15 -2.38 -11.65
C LEU A 121 -9.97 -1.87 -10.81
N LEU A 122 -9.98 -0.59 -10.43
CA LEU A 122 -8.91 0.02 -9.62
C LEU A 122 -9.40 0.36 -8.22
N LEU A 123 -8.55 0.09 -7.22
CA LEU A 123 -8.72 0.58 -5.87
C LEU A 123 -8.16 2.01 -5.75
N PRO A 124 -8.91 2.99 -5.23
CA PRO A 124 -8.36 4.30 -4.93
C PRO A 124 -7.20 4.21 -3.94
N TYR A 125 -6.08 4.84 -4.26
CA TYR A 125 -4.85 4.82 -3.47
C TYR A 125 -4.35 6.24 -3.20
N THR A 126 -4.03 6.55 -1.94
CA THR A 126 -3.43 7.82 -1.54
C THR A 126 -1.94 7.61 -1.30
N SER A 127 -1.11 8.22 -2.15
CA SER A 127 0.34 8.21 -1.97
C SER A 127 0.79 9.27 -0.96
N PRO A 128 1.68 8.95 0.00
CA PRO A 128 2.31 9.97 0.84
C PRO A 128 3.19 10.94 0.03
N HIS A 129 3.59 10.55 -1.19
CA HIS A 129 4.41 11.35 -2.11
C HIS A 129 3.56 12.21 -3.06
N LEU A 130 2.22 12.22 -2.92
CA LEU A 130 1.37 12.97 -3.85
C LEU A 130 1.67 14.48 -3.82
N ALA A 131 2.08 15.01 -2.66
CA ALA A 131 2.47 16.41 -2.49
C ALA A 131 3.75 16.80 -3.25
N ASP A 132 4.54 15.82 -3.70
CA ASP A 132 5.77 16.05 -4.45
C ASP A 132 5.50 16.29 -5.96
N TYR A 133 4.25 16.13 -6.42
CA TYR A 133 3.85 16.29 -7.81
C TYR A 133 3.09 17.62 -8.01
N PRO A 134 3.21 18.27 -9.18
CA PRO A 134 2.40 19.43 -9.52
C PRO A 134 0.90 19.12 -9.44
N GLU A 135 0.11 20.11 -9.03
CA GLU A 135 -1.34 20.07 -9.26
C GLU A 135 -1.59 20.04 -10.77
N GLY A 136 -2.41 19.09 -11.21
CA GLY A 136 -2.67 18.81 -12.63
C GLY A 136 -3.53 19.84 -13.34
#